data_AF-A0A7V5G5J7-F1
#
_entry.id   AF-A0A7V5G5J7-F1
#
_cell.length_a   1.000
_cell.length_b   1.000
_cell.length_c   1.000
_cell.angle_alpha   90.00
_cell.angle_beta   90.00
_cell.angle_gamma   90.00
#
_symmetry.space_group_name_H-M   'P 1'
#
loop_
_entity.id
_entity.type
_entity.pdbx_description
1 polymer ?
#
loop_
_entity_poly.entity_id
_entity_poly.type
_entity_poly.pdbx_seq_one_letter_code
_entity_poly.pdbx_strand_id
1 'polypeptide(L)'
;DILSGKVKFKIDGNKQVFPDGVLYSQKPYKLDKSIEIIGTVVLGEDVVLKKNVKLNNVVIGNSVTIGKDSNIRNSVLWSDITIGRNAKLNGCVICNSNKIGKNVTAKAGMILAQGCEIGELVHIEKDVTIWSDKVIEDASIVSNNIILGSKYKNSIFEHGKVIGQSNVELSCEMATKLAEAFGAQLPVGSTILMARDYNKNSRMLKRAFLGGILSSGINVIDYSAIPSSIMRCNIAMHDKFVAGVYFNQKIDDPTSTVITFFNNEALRINSDVSKKIEKSFFKESFRRVDYSKIGEIEQLAHELEYESYKKEIESLLQIHKFKCIDCRIAVDMMHGIASEIFPNILNDLGIDNIMFNAHEDVSRLSNIKTLSKQSNTDMSAIIKALSLDAGFILYPYGQRLDIVCDKGTVLGKQTSLYVVLTLLDMEAKKAGVKKRVFLPTWAADIVYFENLEIERGQYANFKSEDLEKYDLVATGEGNFSFTEFSTHRDSMYATLKILEMILTNEVKLSMLIDNIPDFYYTSTQVPCTQALKGKMMRMFLQDAKGKKSSTVDGVKIWLDENDWILMIPDLYSDNLNLYIQAIDNSRGEAILETYSKKIKKWSK
;
A
#
# COMPACT_ATOMS: atom_id res chain seq x y z
N ASP A 1 38.12 -5.69 -26.93
CA ASP A 1 38.96 -6.12 -28.06
C ASP A 1 39.46 -4.99 -28.96
N ILE A 2 38.58 -4.13 -29.48
CA ILE A 2 39.00 -2.97 -30.29
C ILE A 2 39.82 -1.97 -29.46
N LEU A 3 39.28 -1.47 -28.35
CA LEU A 3 39.96 -0.47 -27.49
C LEU A 3 41.24 -1.00 -26.82
N SER A 4 41.33 -2.32 -26.66
CA SER A 4 42.51 -3.01 -26.12
C SER A 4 43.55 -3.37 -27.18
N GLY A 5 43.34 -2.97 -28.44
CA GLY A 5 44.29 -3.20 -29.54
C GLY A 5 44.42 -4.65 -30.02
N LYS A 6 43.55 -5.56 -29.56
CA LYS A 6 43.56 -6.98 -29.97
C LYS A 6 43.04 -7.17 -31.39
N VAL A 7 42.17 -6.25 -31.83
CA VAL A 7 41.66 -6.19 -33.20
C VAL A 7 42.19 -4.91 -33.84
N LYS A 8 42.88 -5.04 -34.98
CA LYS A 8 43.37 -3.90 -35.75
C LYS A 8 42.19 -3.19 -36.43
N PHE A 9 41.67 -2.16 -35.78
CA PHE A 9 40.59 -1.32 -36.28
C PHE A 9 41.07 0.14 -36.37
N LYS A 10 40.79 0.82 -37.47
CA LYS A 10 41.16 2.24 -37.64
C LYS A 10 40.07 3.10 -37.03
N ILE A 11 40.40 3.82 -35.95
CA ILE A 11 39.49 4.78 -35.33
C ILE A 11 39.68 6.13 -36.04
N ASP A 12 38.61 6.64 -36.65
CA ASP A 12 38.61 7.92 -37.34
C ASP A 12 38.56 9.10 -36.36
N GLY A 13 39.12 10.25 -36.79
CA GLY A 13 39.15 11.49 -36.01
C GLY A 13 40.57 11.96 -35.66
N ASN A 14 40.62 13.08 -34.94
CA ASN A 14 41.84 13.68 -34.41
C ASN A 14 42.35 12.88 -33.21
N LYS A 15 43.63 12.53 -33.25
CA LYS A 15 44.32 11.80 -32.19
C LYS A 15 45.05 12.78 -31.25
N GLN A 16 44.68 12.80 -29.98
CA GLN A 16 45.40 13.52 -28.92
C GLN A 16 46.05 12.51 -27.97
N VAL A 17 47.35 12.67 -27.70
CA VAL A 17 48.11 11.75 -26.85
C VAL A 17 48.21 12.33 -25.43
N PHE A 18 47.87 11.51 -24.44
CA PHE A 18 47.98 11.78 -23.01
C PHE A 18 49.03 10.84 -22.40
N PRO A 19 49.53 11.09 -21.17
CA PRO A 19 50.58 10.27 -20.56
C PRO A 19 50.24 8.78 -20.49
N ASP A 20 49.00 8.45 -20.13
CA ASP A 20 48.54 7.07 -19.88
C ASP A 20 47.53 6.56 -20.93
N GLY A 21 47.32 7.30 -22.03
CA GLY A 21 46.29 6.96 -22.99
C GLY A 21 46.23 7.84 -24.24
N VAL A 22 45.31 7.49 -25.13
CA VAL A 22 45.05 8.20 -26.39
C VAL A 22 43.58 8.54 -26.47
N LEU A 23 43.30 9.80 -26.79
CA LEU A 23 41.97 10.31 -27.06
C LEU A 23 41.76 10.46 -28.57
N TYR A 24 40.66 9.91 -29.07
CA TYR A 24 40.16 10.10 -30.43
C TYR A 24 38.90 10.95 -30.39
N SER A 25 38.82 11.99 -31.21
CA SER A 25 37.63 12.83 -31.31
C SER A 25 37.52 13.52 -32.67
N GLN A 26 36.30 13.82 -33.12
CA GLN A 26 36.11 14.52 -34.39
C GLN A 26 36.65 15.96 -34.35
N LYS A 27 36.48 16.64 -33.21
CA LYS A 27 37.01 17.98 -32.94
C LYS A 27 38.01 17.95 -31.79
N PRO A 28 39.02 18.82 -31.75
CA PRO A 28 39.95 18.87 -30.64
C PRO A 28 39.25 19.34 -29.36
N TYR A 29 39.29 18.53 -28.31
CA TYR A 29 38.76 18.91 -27.00
C TYR A 29 39.84 19.63 -26.17
N LYS A 30 39.45 20.71 -25.48
CA LYS A 30 40.28 21.38 -24.47
C LYS A 30 39.85 20.89 -23.09
N LEU A 31 40.54 19.87 -22.58
CA LEU A 31 40.24 19.24 -21.30
C LEU A 31 40.94 19.98 -20.14
N ASP A 32 40.31 19.94 -18.96
CA ASP A 32 40.91 20.39 -17.70
C ASP A 32 42.07 19.45 -17.30
N LYS A 33 43.11 19.98 -16.66
CA LYS A 33 44.30 19.20 -16.24
C LYS A 33 43.98 18.06 -15.27
N SER A 34 42.85 18.13 -14.57
CA SER A 34 42.39 17.10 -13.63
C SER A 34 41.75 15.88 -14.28
N ILE A 35 41.55 15.88 -15.61
CA ILE A 35 40.93 14.76 -16.32
C ILE A 35 41.99 13.72 -16.67
N GLU A 36 41.74 12.47 -16.30
CA GLU A 36 42.63 11.34 -16.58
C GLU A 36 42.06 10.51 -17.75
N ILE A 37 42.86 10.37 -18.80
CA ILE A 37 42.58 9.54 -19.97
C ILE A 37 43.53 8.36 -19.95
N ILE A 38 42.98 7.15 -19.77
CA ILE A 38 43.75 5.90 -19.65
C ILE A 38 43.33 4.95 -20.78
N GLY A 39 44.32 4.37 -21.47
CA GLY A 39 44.05 3.47 -22.60
C GLY A 39 43.44 4.21 -23.79
N THR A 40 42.44 3.62 -24.45
CA THR A 40 41.84 4.21 -25.67
C THR A 40 40.47 4.83 -25.36
N VAL A 41 40.35 6.15 -25.47
CA VAL A 41 39.08 6.87 -25.26
C VAL A 41 38.62 7.50 -26.57
N VAL A 42 37.33 7.37 -26.88
CA VAL A 42 36.70 7.97 -28.06
C VAL A 42 35.58 8.90 -27.61
N LEU A 43 35.60 10.17 -28.06
CA LEU A 43 34.58 11.17 -27.75
C LEU A 43 33.87 11.64 -29.02
N GLY A 44 32.54 11.68 -28.96
CA GLY A 44 31.67 12.29 -29.96
C GLY A 44 31.69 13.82 -29.93
N GLU A 45 30.64 14.45 -30.41
CA GLU A 45 30.45 15.91 -30.38
C GLU A 45 29.76 16.38 -29.09
N ASP A 46 30.03 17.62 -28.68
CA ASP A 46 29.38 18.28 -27.52
C ASP A 46 29.48 17.51 -26.18
N VAL A 47 30.59 16.81 -25.97
CA VAL A 47 30.86 16.09 -24.71
C VAL A 47 31.40 17.06 -23.65
N VAL A 48 30.75 17.11 -22.48
CA VAL A 48 31.15 17.95 -21.35
C VAL A 48 31.67 17.09 -20.20
N LEU A 49 32.99 17.08 -20.02
CA LEU A 49 33.65 16.43 -18.89
C LEU A 49 33.92 17.45 -17.77
N LYS A 50 33.47 17.18 -16.55
CA LYS A 50 33.79 18.01 -15.38
C LYS A 50 35.13 17.59 -14.73
N LYS A 51 35.56 18.33 -13.71
CA LYS A 51 36.84 18.12 -13.01
C LYS A 51 36.96 16.71 -12.39
N ASN A 52 38.19 16.18 -12.33
CA ASN A 52 38.54 14.89 -11.73
C ASN A 52 37.85 13.66 -12.35
N VAL A 53 37.41 13.75 -13.61
CA VAL A 53 36.82 12.60 -14.31
C VAL A 53 37.94 11.67 -14.79
N LYS A 54 37.77 10.37 -14.55
CA LYS A 54 38.68 9.31 -15.01
C LYS A 54 37.99 8.44 -16.05
N LEU A 55 38.57 8.35 -17.25
CA LEU A 55 38.08 7.53 -18.35
C LEU A 55 39.12 6.47 -18.71
N ASN A 56 38.72 5.20 -18.71
CA ASN A 56 39.59 4.08 -19.07
C ASN A 56 38.93 3.17 -20.12
N ASN A 57 39.42 3.15 -21.35
CA ASN A 57 38.85 2.34 -22.43
C ASN A 57 37.35 2.59 -22.63
N VAL A 58 36.96 3.83 -22.94
CA VAL A 58 35.55 4.26 -23.02
C VAL A 58 35.23 4.84 -24.39
N VAL A 59 34.05 4.53 -24.92
CA VAL A 59 33.47 5.22 -26.08
C VAL A 59 32.30 6.08 -25.59
N ILE A 60 32.28 7.35 -25.95
CA ILE A 60 31.23 8.31 -25.56
C ILE A 60 30.67 8.95 -26.82
N GLY A 61 29.34 8.86 -27.01
CA GLY A 61 28.60 9.47 -28.10
C GLY A 61 28.42 10.98 -27.95
N ASN A 62 27.43 11.53 -28.64
CA ASN A 62 27.24 12.98 -28.73
C ASN A 62 26.42 13.52 -27.55
N SER A 63 26.61 14.79 -27.20
CA SER A 63 25.80 15.49 -26.20
C SER A 63 25.82 14.82 -24.81
N VAL A 64 26.96 14.27 -24.40
CA VAL A 64 27.11 13.58 -23.11
C VAL A 64 27.73 14.50 -22.06
N THR A 65 27.12 14.58 -20.88
CA THR A 65 27.68 15.32 -19.73
C THR A 65 28.08 14.36 -18.61
N ILE A 66 29.33 14.45 -18.14
CA ILE A 66 29.84 13.64 -17.01
C ILE A 66 30.20 14.55 -15.84
N GLY A 67 29.55 14.32 -14.69
CA GLY A 67 29.76 15.05 -13.45
C GLY A 67 31.13 14.80 -12.79
N LYS A 68 31.49 15.69 -11.87
CA LYS A 68 32.80 15.69 -11.17
C LYS A 68 33.09 14.37 -10.47
N ASP A 69 34.37 14.02 -10.36
CA ASP A 69 34.86 12.87 -9.58
C ASP A 69 34.33 11.50 -10.06
N SER A 70 33.85 11.41 -11.32
CA SER A 70 33.30 10.17 -11.87
C SER A 70 34.39 9.30 -12.49
N ASN A 71 34.25 7.98 -12.36
CA ASN A 71 35.16 6.98 -12.88
C ASN A 71 34.39 6.02 -13.80
N ILE A 72 34.72 6.04 -15.09
CA ILE A 72 34.09 5.20 -16.12
C ILE A 72 35.17 4.35 -16.78
N ARG A 73 34.96 3.03 -16.79
CA ARG A 73 35.91 2.09 -17.38
C ARG A 73 35.24 1.03 -18.25
N ASN A 74 35.86 0.67 -19.37
CA ASN A 74 35.42 -0.39 -20.29
C ASN A 74 33.95 -0.25 -20.74
N SER A 75 33.47 0.97 -20.90
CA SER A 75 32.04 1.25 -21.14
C SER A 75 31.80 1.92 -22.50
N VAL A 76 30.61 1.73 -23.03
CA VAL A 76 30.12 2.38 -24.25
C VAL A 76 28.89 3.20 -23.89
N LEU A 77 28.98 4.51 -24.07
CA LEU A 77 27.91 5.47 -23.85
C LEU A 77 27.49 6.00 -25.22
N TRP A 78 26.21 5.96 -25.54
CA TRP A 78 25.67 6.55 -26.76
C TRP A 78 25.43 8.05 -26.56
N SER A 79 24.35 8.61 -27.10
CA SER A 79 24.12 10.06 -27.15
C SER A 79 23.09 10.56 -26.14
N ASP A 80 23.12 11.85 -25.83
CA ASP A 80 22.15 12.53 -24.97
C ASP A 80 22.08 11.97 -23.54
N ILE A 81 23.24 11.72 -22.94
CA ILE A 81 23.35 11.12 -21.60
C ILE A 81 23.84 12.16 -20.60
N THR A 82 23.18 12.24 -19.44
CA THR A 82 23.65 13.05 -18.30
C THR A 82 24.03 12.16 -17.13
N ILE A 83 25.27 12.24 -16.66
CA ILE A 83 25.78 11.49 -15.51
C ILE A 83 26.12 12.45 -14.37
N GLY A 84 25.60 12.19 -13.17
CA GLY A 84 25.85 12.94 -11.96
C GLY A 84 27.30 12.85 -11.46
N ARG A 85 27.59 13.50 -10.33
CA ARG A 85 28.92 13.46 -9.70
C ARG A 85 29.20 12.11 -9.04
N ASN A 86 30.47 11.73 -8.93
CA ASN A 86 30.95 10.53 -8.24
C ASN A 86 30.30 9.23 -8.75
N ALA A 87 30.02 9.16 -10.06
CA ALA A 87 29.49 7.94 -10.68
C ALA A 87 30.63 6.95 -10.92
N LYS A 88 30.42 5.67 -10.62
CA LYS A 88 31.39 4.59 -10.83
C LYS A 88 30.79 3.55 -11.77
N LEU A 89 31.18 3.57 -13.04
CA LEU A 89 30.63 2.71 -14.08
C LEU A 89 31.73 1.82 -14.64
N ASN A 90 31.47 0.52 -14.70
CA ASN A 90 32.43 -0.45 -15.21
C ASN A 90 31.76 -1.40 -16.18
N GLY A 91 32.26 -1.54 -17.40
CA GLY A 91 31.77 -2.56 -18.33
C GLY A 91 30.31 -2.34 -18.72
N CYS A 92 29.88 -1.09 -18.85
CA CYS A 92 28.48 -0.73 -19.08
C CYS A 92 28.21 -0.38 -20.55
N VAL A 93 27.03 -0.73 -21.05
CA VAL A 93 26.48 -0.23 -22.31
C VAL A 93 25.29 0.67 -21.98
N ILE A 94 25.38 1.96 -22.29
CA ILE A 94 24.34 2.94 -21.99
C ILE A 94 23.84 3.54 -23.30
N CYS A 95 22.58 3.28 -23.64
CA CYS A 95 21.90 3.77 -24.84
C CYS A 95 21.49 5.24 -24.70
N ASN A 96 20.75 5.75 -25.68
CA ASN A 96 20.45 7.18 -25.80
C ASN A 96 19.53 7.72 -24.70
N SER A 97 19.59 9.04 -24.48
CA SER A 97 18.57 9.79 -23.73
C SER A 97 18.41 9.32 -22.28
N ASN A 98 19.53 9.04 -21.61
CA ASN A 98 19.54 8.53 -20.23
C ASN A 98 20.00 9.58 -19.22
N LYS A 99 19.42 9.55 -18.02
CA LYS A 99 19.85 10.39 -16.89
C LYS A 99 20.29 9.49 -15.73
N ILE A 100 21.53 9.66 -15.30
CA ILE A 100 22.12 8.91 -14.19
C ILE A 100 22.42 9.87 -13.05
N GLY A 101 21.86 9.59 -11.87
CA GLY A 101 21.98 10.39 -10.66
C GLY A 101 23.39 10.46 -10.08
N LYS A 102 23.52 11.16 -8.95
CA LYS A 102 24.80 11.32 -8.23
C LYS A 102 25.12 10.04 -7.45
N ASN A 103 26.41 9.73 -7.29
CA ASN A 103 26.90 8.59 -6.50
C ASN A 103 26.39 7.21 -6.96
N VAL A 104 26.03 7.07 -8.23
CA VAL A 104 25.60 5.78 -8.79
C VAL A 104 26.81 4.87 -9.00
N THR A 105 26.68 3.60 -8.62
CA THR A 105 27.71 2.58 -8.85
C THR A 105 27.11 1.44 -9.67
N ALA A 106 27.67 1.15 -10.84
CA ALA A 106 27.30 0.01 -11.66
C ALA A 106 28.48 -0.95 -11.85
N LYS A 107 28.26 -2.22 -11.54
CA LYS A 107 29.23 -3.30 -11.77
C LYS A 107 29.26 -3.69 -13.26
N ALA A 108 30.21 -4.57 -13.59
CA ALA A 108 30.44 -5.07 -14.96
C ALA A 108 29.17 -5.67 -15.57
N GLY A 109 28.87 -5.34 -16.82
CA GLY A 109 27.80 -5.97 -17.60
C GLY A 109 26.47 -5.24 -17.57
N MET A 110 26.39 -4.03 -17.02
CA MET A 110 25.14 -3.26 -17.05
C MET A 110 24.78 -2.83 -18.48
N ILE A 111 23.56 -3.14 -18.92
CA ILE A 111 22.97 -2.62 -20.15
C ILE A 111 21.81 -1.69 -19.76
N LEU A 112 21.89 -0.42 -20.13
CA LEU A 112 20.85 0.58 -19.89
C LEU A 112 20.26 1.01 -21.23
N ALA A 113 19.02 0.62 -21.50
CA ALA A 113 18.29 0.99 -22.71
C ALA A 113 17.90 2.48 -22.69
N GLN A 114 17.23 2.96 -23.75
CA GLN A 114 16.99 4.38 -23.93
C GLN A 114 15.95 4.96 -22.96
N GLY A 115 16.06 6.25 -22.64
CA GLY A 115 14.99 6.98 -21.94
C GLY A 115 14.85 6.70 -20.44
N CYS A 116 15.86 6.11 -19.79
CA CYS A 116 15.81 5.77 -18.38
C CYS A 116 16.31 6.89 -17.47
N GLU A 117 15.75 6.95 -16.26
CA GLU A 117 16.20 7.81 -15.17
C GLU A 117 16.66 6.96 -13.98
N ILE A 118 17.96 6.98 -13.70
CA ILE A 118 18.55 6.32 -12.53
C ILE A 118 18.69 7.34 -11.41
N GLY A 119 18.06 7.08 -10.26
CA GLY A 119 18.14 7.91 -9.05
C GLY A 119 19.55 8.05 -8.47
N GLU A 120 19.68 8.91 -7.46
CA GLU A 120 20.94 9.10 -6.73
C GLU A 120 21.24 7.89 -5.83
N LEU A 121 22.53 7.60 -5.56
CA LEU A 121 22.99 6.52 -4.65
C LEU A 121 22.60 5.08 -5.07
N VAL A 122 22.18 4.87 -6.32
CA VAL A 122 21.80 3.55 -6.82
C VAL A 122 23.02 2.63 -6.97
N HIS A 123 22.88 1.36 -6.59
CA HIS A 123 23.85 0.30 -6.83
C HIS A 123 23.28 -0.72 -7.83
N ILE A 124 23.99 -0.95 -8.94
CA ILE A 124 23.60 -1.91 -9.97
C ILE A 124 24.61 -3.05 -9.97
N GLU A 125 24.10 -4.27 -9.79
CA GLU A 125 24.89 -5.50 -9.77
C GLU A 125 25.38 -5.91 -11.17
N LYS A 126 26.13 -7.01 -11.23
CA LYS A 126 26.70 -7.50 -12.49
C LYS A 126 25.61 -7.97 -13.45
N ASP A 127 25.86 -7.78 -14.74
CA ASP A 127 25.06 -8.35 -15.85
C ASP A 127 23.57 -7.96 -15.83
N VAL A 128 23.24 -6.78 -15.31
CA VAL A 128 21.87 -6.25 -15.23
C VAL A 128 21.50 -5.48 -16.50
N THR A 129 20.36 -5.84 -17.10
CA THR A 129 19.74 -5.12 -18.22
C THR A 129 18.51 -4.35 -17.76
N ILE A 130 18.50 -3.04 -17.95
CA ILE A 130 17.38 -2.14 -17.69
C ILE A 130 16.81 -1.72 -19.04
N TRP A 131 15.55 -2.09 -19.31
CA TRP A 131 14.85 -1.79 -20.57
C TRP A 131 14.39 -0.34 -20.65
N SER A 132 13.86 0.06 -21.82
CA SER A 132 13.59 1.46 -22.11
C SER A 132 12.55 2.06 -21.15
N ASP A 133 12.67 3.37 -20.94
CA ASP A 133 11.70 4.21 -20.22
C ASP A 133 11.45 3.74 -18.77
N LYS A 134 12.53 3.41 -18.05
CA LYS A 134 12.51 2.96 -16.65
C LYS A 134 13.02 4.04 -15.71
N VAL A 135 12.39 4.15 -14.55
CA VAL A 135 12.81 5.01 -13.44
C VAL A 135 13.26 4.15 -12.27
N ILE A 136 14.52 4.30 -11.86
CA ILE A 136 15.06 3.62 -10.67
C ILE A 136 15.11 4.61 -9.51
N GLU A 137 14.50 4.28 -8.38
CA GLU A 137 14.44 5.18 -7.23
C GLU A 137 15.80 5.41 -6.59
N ASP A 138 15.95 6.57 -5.92
CA ASP A 138 17.16 6.91 -5.18
C ASP A 138 17.50 5.81 -4.15
N ALA A 139 18.76 5.42 -4.03
CA ALA A 139 19.28 4.39 -3.12
C ALA A 139 18.80 2.94 -3.39
N SER A 140 18.28 2.64 -4.59
CA SER A 140 17.96 1.27 -5.01
C SER A 140 19.20 0.38 -5.18
N ILE A 141 19.03 -0.91 -4.87
CA ILE A 141 19.97 -1.97 -5.29
C ILE A 141 19.28 -2.79 -6.38
N VAL A 142 19.78 -2.68 -7.62
CA VAL A 142 19.25 -3.42 -8.77
C VAL A 142 20.10 -4.65 -8.99
N SER A 143 19.55 -5.81 -8.63
CA SER A 143 20.22 -7.12 -8.79
C SER A 143 19.73 -7.94 -9.99
N ASN A 144 18.61 -7.56 -10.59
CA ASN A 144 17.94 -8.32 -11.64
C ASN A 144 17.60 -7.44 -12.84
N ASN A 145 17.41 -8.07 -14.01
CA ASN A 145 16.98 -7.40 -15.23
C ASN A 145 15.61 -6.74 -15.03
N ILE A 146 15.48 -5.48 -15.45
CA ILE A 146 14.24 -4.73 -15.39
C ILE A 146 13.67 -4.65 -16.80
N ILE A 147 12.78 -5.57 -17.12
CA ILE A 147 12.15 -5.68 -18.45
C ILE A 147 10.79 -4.97 -18.46
N LEU A 148 9.98 -5.26 -17.43
CA LEU A 148 8.61 -4.78 -17.28
C LEU A 148 8.52 -3.84 -16.07
N GLY A 149 7.47 -3.01 -16.05
CA GLY A 149 7.26 -1.96 -15.05
C GLY A 149 7.87 -0.63 -15.47
N SER A 150 7.51 0.47 -14.82
CA SER A 150 8.09 1.80 -15.09
C SER A 150 8.96 2.30 -13.93
N LYS A 151 8.80 1.75 -12.73
CA LYS A 151 9.52 2.18 -11.52
C LYS A 151 10.08 0.99 -10.74
N TYR A 152 11.33 1.07 -10.29
CA TYR A 152 11.92 0.08 -9.38
C TYR A 152 11.98 0.66 -7.96
N LYS A 153 11.24 0.07 -7.04
CA LYS A 153 11.11 0.52 -5.64
C LYS A 153 12.20 -0.07 -4.74
N ASN A 154 12.57 0.69 -3.69
CA ASN A 154 13.52 0.23 -2.67
C ASN A 154 12.95 -0.78 -1.67
N SER A 155 11.63 -0.84 -1.55
CA SER A 155 10.91 -1.69 -0.60
C SER A 155 9.75 -2.38 -1.33
N ILE A 156 9.51 -3.62 -0.97
CA ILE A 156 8.48 -4.49 -1.56
C ILE A 156 7.21 -4.43 -0.70
N PHE A 157 7.35 -4.14 0.60
CA PHE A 157 6.25 -4.11 1.55
C PHE A 157 5.77 -2.68 1.85
N GLU A 158 4.45 -2.51 1.81
CA GLU A 158 3.72 -1.33 2.25
C GLU A 158 2.69 -1.76 3.32
N HIS A 159 2.93 -1.43 4.60
CA HIS A 159 2.01 -1.76 5.70
C HIS A 159 1.60 -3.25 5.79
N GLY A 160 2.55 -4.17 5.64
CA GLY A 160 2.32 -5.62 5.66
C GLY A 160 1.66 -6.17 4.39
N LYS A 161 1.69 -5.39 3.29
CA LYS A 161 1.19 -5.78 1.98
C LYS A 161 2.26 -5.66 0.93
N VAL A 162 2.20 -6.49 -0.10
CA VAL A 162 2.96 -6.31 -1.33
C VAL A 162 1.99 -5.94 -2.43
N ILE A 163 2.23 -4.81 -3.08
CA ILE A 163 1.36 -4.26 -4.13
C ILE A 163 2.20 -4.10 -5.39
N GLY A 164 1.67 -4.58 -6.51
CA GLY A 164 2.27 -4.30 -7.80
C GLY A 164 1.41 -4.76 -8.97
N GLN A 165 1.76 -4.27 -10.16
CA GLN A 165 1.08 -4.63 -11.38
C GLN A 165 1.23 -6.14 -11.66
N SER A 166 0.10 -6.79 -11.90
CA SER A 166 0.02 -8.23 -12.12
C SER A 166 0.73 -8.61 -13.42
N ASN A 167 1.59 -9.63 -13.38
CA ASN A 167 2.39 -10.08 -14.52
C ASN A 167 3.41 -9.06 -15.05
N VAL A 168 3.67 -7.99 -14.29
CA VAL A 168 4.64 -6.93 -14.61
C VAL A 168 5.64 -6.84 -13.45
N GLU A 169 5.19 -6.33 -12.31
CA GLU A 169 5.97 -6.24 -11.08
C GLU A 169 5.76 -7.50 -10.22
N LEU A 170 4.52 -7.97 -10.13
CA LEU A 170 4.15 -9.23 -9.49
C LEU A 170 4.01 -10.32 -10.54
N SER A 171 5.13 -10.98 -10.85
CA SER A 171 5.19 -12.18 -11.69
C SER A 171 5.10 -13.47 -10.86
N CYS A 172 4.92 -14.62 -11.52
CA CYS A 172 4.97 -15.92 -10.85
C CYS A 172 6.34 -16.18 -10.20
N GLU A 173 7.43 -15.78 -10.85
CA GLU A 173 8.78 -15.90 -10.30
C GLU A 173 8.93 -15.04 -9.04
N MET A 174 8.49 -13.78 -9.10
CA MET A 174 8.48 -12.86 -7.96
C MET A 174 7.68 -13.45 -6.79
N ALA A 175 6.47 -13.97 -7.05
CA ALA A 175 5.63 -14.58 -6.03
C ALA A 175 6.29 -15.82 -5.39
N THR A 176 6.99 -16.63 -6.18
CA THR A 176 7.73 -17.81 -5.69
C THR A 176 8.91 -17.40 -4.80
N LYS A 177 9.73 -16.43 -5.24
CA LYS A 177 10.85 -15.91 -4.44
C LYS A 177 10.37 -15.23 -3.16
N LEU A 178 9.26 -14.50 -3.23
CA LEU A 178 8.63 -13.87 -2.06
C LEU A 178 8.13 -14.93 -1.07
N ALA A 179 7.53 -16.00 -1.57
CA ALA A 179 7.13 -17.15 -0.75
C ALA A 179 8.33 -17.81 -0.07
N GLU A 180 9.41 -18.11 -0.80
CA GLU A 180 10.62 -18.70 -0.22
C GLU A 180 11.23 -17.79 0.86
N ALA A 181 11.25 -16.48 0.63
CA ALA A 181 11.72 -15.49 1.61
C ALA A 181 10.83 -15.44 2.87
N PHE A 182 9.51 -15.52 2.68
CA PHE A 182 8.55 -15.54 3.78
C PHE A 182 8.66 -16.84 4.59
N GLY A 183 8.67 -17.98 3.91
CA GLY A 183 8.81 -19.30 4.52
C GLY A 183 10.12 -19.45 5.30
N ALA A 184 11.22 -18.83 4.84
CA ALA A 184 12.47 -18.79 5.58
C ALA A 184 12.38 -18.12 6.96
N GLN A 185 11.38 -17.25 7.20
CA GLN A 185 11.14 -16.62 8.51
C GLN A 185 10.29 -17.49 9.45
N LEU A 186 9.66 -18.55 8.93
CA LEU A 186 8.76 -19.42 9.67
C LEU A 186 9.46 -20.73 10.09
N PRO A 187 9.09 -21.38 11.20
CA PRO A 187 9.63 -22.68 11.58
C PRO A 187 9.27 -23.77 10.56
N VAL A 188 10.20 -24.67 10.25
CA VAL A 188 9.91 -25.83 9.38
C VAL A 188 8.84 -26.72 10.02
N GLY A 189 7.90 -27.21 9.22
CA GLY A 189 6.75 -28.00 9.65
C GLY A 189 5.58 -27.20 10.21
N SER A 190 5.71 -25.86 10.29
CA SER A 190 4.58 -25.00 10.65
C SER A 190 3.55 -24.91 9.52
N THR A 191 2.32 -24.53 9.86
CA THR A 191 1.19 -24.47 8.92
C THR A 191 0.71 -23.02 8.76
N ILE A 192 0.46 -22.61 7.52
CA ILE A 192 -0.14 -21.31 7.20
C ILE A 192 -1.47 -21.45 6.46
N LEU A 193 -2.33 -20.45 6.59
CA LEU A 193 -3.53 -20.33 5.77
C LEU A 193 -3.26 -19.52 4.50
N MET A 194 -3.80 -19.95 3.37
CA MET A 194 -3.76 -19.19 2.12
C MET A 194 -5.15 -19.06 1.50
N ALA A 195 -5.50 -17.86 1.04
CA ALA A 195 -6.79 -17.58 0.40
C ALA A 195 -6.69 -16.47 -0.64
N ARG A 196 -7.73 -16.30 -1.46
CA ARG A 196 -7.83 -15.22 -2.45
C ARG A 196 -9.25 -14.71 -2.64
N ASP A 197 -9.37 -13.60 -3.36
CA ASP A 197 -10.59 -13.18 -4.05
C ASP A 197 -10.85 -14.02 -5.33
N TYR A 198 -11.89 -13.68 -6.10
CA TYR A 198 -12.24 -14.40 -7.35
C TYR A 198 -11.29 -14.19 -8.53
N ASN A 199 -10.43 -13.17 -8.48
CA ASN A 199 -9.70 -12.69 -9.65
C ASN A 199 -8.66 -13.68 -10.19
N LYS A 200 -8.52 -13.70 -11.52
CA LYS A 200 -7.57 -14.58 -12.24
C LYS A 200 -6.12 -14.30 -11.82
N ASN A 201 -5.78 -13.03 -11.62
CA ASN A 201 -4.46 -12.56 -11.23
C ASN A 201 -4.06 -13.15 -9.87
N SER A 202 -4.95 -13.03 -8.89
CA SER A 202 -4.80 -13.60 -7.54
C SER A 202 -4.67 -15.12 -7.57
N ARG A 203 -5.47 -15.81 -8.41
CA ARG A 203 -5.40 -17.27 -8.59
C ARG A 203 -4.04 -17.72 -9.13
N MET A 204 -3.51 -17.02 -10.13
CA MET A 204 -2.20 -17.32 -10.72
C MET A 204 -1.09 -17.12 -9.68
N LEU A 205 -1.05 -15.93 -9.04
CA LEU A 205 0.01 -15.58 -8.10
C LEU A 205 -0.01 -16.44 -6.84
N LYS A 206 -1.19 -16.76 -6.30
CA LYS A 206 -1.32 -17.67 -5.15
C LYS A 206 -0.72 -19.04 -5.44
N ARG A 207 -0.95 -19.61 -6.64
CA ARG A 207 -0.40 -20.92 -7.01
C ARG A 207 1.12 -20.90 -7.13
N ALA A 208 1.69 -19.84 -7.68
CA ALA A 208 3.14 -19.68 -7.73
C ALA A 208 3.73 -19.52 -6.31
N PHE A 209 3.09 -18.71 -5.47
CA PHE A 209 3.47 -18.51 -4.08
C PHE A 209 3.40 -19.83 -3.28
N LEU A 210 2.35 -20.63 -3.47
CA LEU A 210 2.15 -21.93 -2.83
C LEU A 210 3.36 -22.84 -3.03
N GLY A 211 3.86 -22.96 -4.27
CA GLY A 211 5.04 -23.78 -4.57
C GLY A 211 6.30 -23.35 -3.80
N GLY A 212 6.54 -22.04 -3.68
CA GLY A 212 7.68 -21.51 -2.93
C GLY A 212 7.55 -21.68 -1.41
N ILE A 213 6.34 -21.72 -0.86
CA ILE A 213 6.13 -21.99 0.56
C ILE A 213 6.44 -23.44 0.89
N LEU A 214 5.94 -24.38 0.08
CA LEU A 214 6.16 -25.81 0.32
C LEU A 214 7.63 -26.19 0.18
N SER A 215 8.36 -25.57 -0.76
CA SER A 215 9.81 -25.77 -0.94
C SER A 215 10.63 -25.33 0.26
N SER A 216 10.09 -24.45 1.11
CA SER A 216 10.70 -23.99 2.35
C SER A 216 10.35 -24.85 3.58
N GLY A 217 9.58 -25.92 3.38
CA GLY A 217 9.15 -26.89 4.38
C GLY A 217 8.02 -26.40 5.27
N ILE A 218 7.11 -25.59 4.71
CA ILE A 218 5.95 -25.03 5.41
C ILE A 218 4.68 -25.65 4.82
N ASN A 219 3.79 -26.12 5.67
CA ASN A 219 2.52 -26.70 5.28
C ASN A 219 1.50 -25.60 4.97
N VAL A 220 0.60 -25.87 4.03
CA VAL A 220 -0.43 -24.90 3.63
C VAL A 220 -1.80 -25.54 3.67
N ILE A 221 -2.72 -24.86 4.35
CA ILE A 221 -4.15 -25.07 4.14
C ILE A 221 -4.64 -24.04 3.12
N ASP A 222 -5.11 -24.52 1.97
CA ASP A 222 -5.59 -23.69 0.88
C ASP A 222 -7.12 -23.51 0.94
N TYR A 223 -7.56 -22.35 1.43
CA TYR A 223 -8.95 -21.92 1.45
C TYR A 223 -9.43 -21.32 0.12
N SER A 224 -8.81 -21.66 -1.00
CA SER A 224 -9.27 -21.30 -2.36
C SER A 224 -9.80 -19.87 -2.46
N ALA A 225 -11.10 -19.66 -2.64
CA ALA A 225 -11.74 -18.35 -2.62
C ALA A 225 -12.58 -18.23 -1.34
N ILE A 226 -12.28 -17.27 -0.48
CA ILE A 226 -13.03 -17.03 0.76
C ILE A 226 -12.88 -15.55 1.16
N PRO A 227 -13.86 -14.90 1.83
CA PRO A 227 -13.68 -13.56 2.35
C PRO A 227 -12.48 -13.45 3.30
N SER A 228 -11.72 -12.34 3.18
CA SER A 228 -10.56 -12.11 4.05
C SER A 228 -10.91 -12.13 5.53
N SER A 229 -12.10 -11.64 5.91
CA SER A 229 -12.53 -11.59 7.30
C SER A 229 -12.75 -12.98 7.90
N ILE A 230 -13.28 -13.92 7.10
CA ILE A 230 -13.48 -15.32 7.52
C ILE A 230 -12.14 -16.04 7.64
N MET A 231 -11.24 -15.87 6.65
CA MET A 231 -9.89 -16.41 6.76
C MET A 231 -9.20 -15.93 8.04
N ARG A 232 -9.30 -14.63 8.35
CA ARG A 232 -8.67 -14.04 9.54
C ARG A 232 -9.29 -14.55 10.84
N CYS A 233 -10.60 -14.68 10.89
CA CYS A 233 -11.30 -15.29 12.02
C CYS A 233 -10.78 -16.72 12.26
N ASN A 234 -10.61 -17.51 11.20
CA ASN A 234 -10.05 -18.86 11.30
C ASN A 234 -8.59 -18.91 11.79
N ILE A 235 -7.75 -17.93 11.41
CA ILE A 235 -6.39 -17.79 11.95
C ILE A 235 -6.46 -17.55 13.47
N ALA A 236 -7.27 -16.57 13.89
CA ALA A 236 -7.37 -16.19 15.30
C ALA A 236 -7.96 -17.29 16.19
N MET A 237 -8.86 -18.13 15.65
CA MET A 237 -9.49 -19.23 16.38
C MET A 237 -8.59 -20.47 16.58
N HIS A 238 -7.48 -20.60 15.84
CA HIS A 238 -6.68 -21.83 15.85
C HIS A 238 -5.19 -21.57 16.00
N ASP A 239 -4.64 -21.96 17.16
CA ASP A 239 -3.21 -21.82 17.49
C ASP A 239 -2.26 -22.58 16.55
N LYS A 240 -2.78 -23.55 15.77
CA LYS A 240 -1.98 -24.33 14.82
C LYS A 240 -1.45 -23.49 13.65
N PHE A 241 -2.07 -22.34 13.38
CA PHE A 241 -1.69 -21.47 12.25
C PHE A 241 -0.70 -20.40 12.69
N VAL A 242 0.49 -20.41 12.09
CA VAL A 242 1.54 -19.41 12.45
C VAL A 242 1.42 -18.12 11.66
N ALA A 243 0.71 -18.14 10.53
CA ALA A 243 0.52 -17.01 9.64
C ALA A 243 -0.60 -17.25 8.62
N GLY A 244 -0.98 -16.18 7.91
CA GLY A 244 -1.87 -16.26 6.76
C GLY A 244 -1.45 -15.35 5.61
N VAL A 245 -1.76 -15.73 4.38
CA VAL A 245 -1.52 -14.89 3.18
C VAL A 245 -2.77 -14.80 2.31
N TYR A 246 -3.22 -13.58 2.06
CA TYR A 246 -4.42 -13.29 1.28
C TYR A 246 -4.11 -12.53 -0.01
N PHE A 247 -4.63 -13.00 -1.13
CA PHE A 247 -4.39 -12.44 -2.46
C PHE A 247 -5.66 -11.79 -2.99
N ASN A 248 -5.60 -10.52 -3.35
CA ASN A 248 -6.74 -9.84 -3.97
C ASN A 248 -6.32 -8.80 -5.00
N GLN A 249 -7.19 -8.52 -5.96
CA GLN A 249 -7.00 -7.40 -6.86
C GLN A 249 -7.07 -6.09 -6.09
N LYS A 250 -6.28 -5.09 -6.50
CA LYS A 250 -6.36 -3.78 -5.89
C LYS A 250 -7.69 -3.10 -6.29
N ILE A 251 -8.43 -2.59 -5.31
CA ILE A 251 -9.80 -2.06 -5.52
C ILE A 251 -9.81 -0.91 -6.54
N ASP A 252 -8.86 0.01 -6.44
CA ASP A 252 -8.77 1.21 -7.27
C ASP A 252 -7.95 1.03 -8.56
N ASP A 253 -7.31 -0.12 -8.75
CA ASP A 253 -6.50 -0.44 -9.93
C ASP A 253 -6.58 -1.95 -10.25
N PRO A 254 -7.44 -2.34 -11.21
CA PRO A 254 -7.61 -3.74 -11.60
C PRO A 254 -6.35 -4.39 -12.18
N THR A 255 -5.39 -3.60 -12.65
CA THR A 255 -4.14 -4.12 -13.21
C THR A 255 -3.21 -4.64 -12.10
N SER A 256 -3.40 -4.17 -10.87
CA SER A 256 -2.55 -4.51 -9.72
C SER A 256 -3.16 -5.58 -8.82
N THR A 257 -2.28 -6.39 -8.23
CA THR A 257 -2.62 -7.36 -7.17
C THR A 257 -2.02 -6.89 -5.85
N VAL A 258 -2.72 -7.20 -4.76
CA VAL A 258 -2.32 -7.00 -3.38
C VAL A 258 -2.16 -8.36 -2.72
N ILE A 259 -0.98 -8.62 -2.16
CA ILE A 259 -0.70 -9.79 -1.32
C ILE A 259 -0.60 -9.28 0.12
N THR A 260 -1.54 -9.64 0.98
CA THR A 260 -1.55 -9.22 2.40
C THR A 260 -1.08 -10.36 3.28
N PHE A 261 -0.13 -10.07 4.16
CA PHE A 261 0.45 -11.05 5.09
C PHE A 261 -0.07 -10.80 6.50
N PHE A 262 -0.48 -11.89 7.16
CA PHE A 262 -1.01 -11.89 8.51
C PHE A 262 -0.15 -12.74 9.45
N ASN A 263 -0.03 -12.33 10.71
CA ASN A 263 0.56 -13.13 11.78
C ASN A 263 -0.47 -14.15 12.34
N ASN A 264 -0.05 -14.91 13.36
CA ASN A 264 -0.89 -15.85 14.10
C ASN A 264 -2.08 -15.19 14.85
N GLU A 265 -2.00 -13.90 15.12
CA GLU A 265 -3.11 -13.11 15.72
C GLU A 265 -4.07 -12.55 14.65
N ALA A 266 -3.96 -12.98 13.39
CA ALA A 266 -4.72 -12.47 12.25
C ALA A 266 -4.57 -10.95 11.98
N LEU A 267 -3.57 -10.30 12.58
CA LEU A 267 -3.16 -8.93 12.33
C LEU A 267 -2.15 -8.88 11.19
N ARG A 268 -2.02 -7.74 10.52
CA ARG A 268 -1.02 -7.59 9.45
C ARG A 268 0.37 -7.69 10.04
N ILE A 269 1.31 -8.28 9.30
CA ILE A 269 2.71 -8.30 9.75
C ILE A 269 3.24 -6.87 9.91
N ASN A 270 4.04 -6.67 10.95
CA ASN A 270 4.61 -5.36 11.24
C ASN A 270 5.83 -5.04 10.34
N SER A 271 6.37 -3.84 10.51
CA SER A 271 7.51 -3.38 9.69
C SER A 271 8.80 -4.18 9.93
N ASP A 272 9.00 -4.74 11.12
CA ASP A 272 10.21 -5.51 11.44
C ASP A 272 10.22 -6.87 10.74
N VAL A 273 9.08 -7.58 10.75
CA VAL A 273 8.92 -8.83 10.00
C VAL A 273 9.01 -8.56 8.50
N SER A 274 8.36 -7.50 8.01
CA SER A 274 8.43 -7.09 6.60
C SER A 274 9.89 -6.88 6.14
N LYS A 275 10.69 -6.12 6.90
CA LYS A 275 12.12 -5.90 6.59
C LYS A 275 12.95 -7.18 6.59
N LYS A 276 12.65 -8.15 7.46
CA LYS A 276 13.33 -9.45 7.47
C LYS A 276 13.04 -10.24 6.20
N ILE A 277 11.78 -10.26 5.76
CA ILE A 277 11.37 -10.90 4.51
C ILE A 277 12.04 -10.20 3.32
N GLU A 278 12.01 -8.87 3.25
CA GLU A 278 12.68 -8.10 2.20
C GLU A 278 14.18 -8.38 2.14
N LYS A 279 14.85 -8.40 3.30
CA LYS A 279 16.27 -8.72 3.37
C LYS A 279 16.58 -10.13 2.85
N SER A 280 15.75 -11.11 3.18
CA SER A 280 15.89 -12.48 2.65
C SER A 280 15.64 -12.53 1.15
N PHE A 281 14.62 -11.79 0.67
CA PHE A 281 14.29 -11.67 -0.73
C PHE A 281 15.43 -11.05 -1.55
N PHE A 282 15.93 -9.86 -1.18
CA PHE A 282 16.97 -9.16 -1.94
C PHE A 282 18.34 -9.86 -1.87
N LYS A 283 18.62 -10.59 -0.79
CA LYS A 283 19.84 -11.40 -0.68
C LYS A 283 19.73 -12.76 -1.36
N GLU A 284 18.54 -13.12 -1.83
CA GLU A 284 18.19 -14.46 -2.30
C GLU A 284 18.61 -15.55 -1.31
N SER A 285 18.53 -15.25 -0.01
CA SER A 285 18.86 -16.18 1.06
C SER A 285 17.62 -17.00 1.41
N PHE A 286 17.27 -17.91 0.49
CA PHE A 286 16.08 -18.75 0.57
C PHE A 286 16.37 -20.05 1.32
N ARG A 287 15.43 -20.49 2.17
CA ARG A 287 15.49 -21.81 2.77
C ARG A 287 14.85 -22.81 1.80
N ARG A 288 15.64 -23.78 1.32
CA ARG A 288 15.15 -24.95 0.59
C ARG A 288 15.41 -26.19 1.41
N VAL A 289 14.35 -26.94 1.69
CA VAL A 289 14.45 -28.13 2.54
C VAL A 289 14.75 -29.37 1.72
N ASP A 290 15.22 -30.41 2.40
CA ASP A 290 15.37 -31.74 1.82
C ASP A 290 14.01 -32.29 1.33
N TYR A 291 14.02 -33.19 0.34
CA TYR A 291 12.81 -33.77 -0.24
C TYR A 291 11.87 -34.39 0.81
N SER A 292 12.42 -34.94 1.90
CA SER A 292 11.67 -35.53 3.00
C SER A 292 10.91 -34.53 3.89
N LYS A 293 11.20 -33.23 3.74
CA LYS A 293 10.65 -32.15 4.57
C LYS A 293 9.86 -31.13 3.75
N ILE A 294 9.62 -31.39 2.46
CA ILE A 294 8.76 -30.54 1.63
C ILE A 294 7.39 -30.46 2.31
N GLY A 295 6.85 -29.24 2.40
CA GLY A 295 5.56 -29.02 3.05
C GLY A 295 4.40 -29.69 2.32
N GLU A 296 3.32 -29.96 3.06
CA GLU A 296 2.10 -30.55 2.54
C GLU A 296 1.05 -29.47 2.21
N ILE A 297 0.14 -29.80 1.29
CA ILE A 297 -1.02 -28.95 0.96
C ILE A 297 -2.28 -29.72 1.30
N GLU A 298 -3.16 -29.09 2.06
CA GLU A 298 -4.53 -29.54 2.26
C GLU A 298 -5.49 -28.52 1.65
N GLN A 299 -6.40 -28.97 0.80
CA GLN A 299 -7.40 -28.10 0.17
C GLN A 299 -8.77 -28.39 0.79
N LEU A 300 -9.41 -27.35 1.35
CA LEU A 300 -10.68 -27.46 2.06
C LEU A 300 -11.83 -26.79 1.28
N ALA A 301 -13.06 -27.25 1.51
CA ALA A 301 -14.27 -26.81 0.80
C ALA A 301 -15.03 -25.66 1.51
N HIS A 302 -14.44 -25.04 2.54
CA HIS A 302 -14.93 -23.86 3.28
C HIS A 302 -16.22 -24.05 4.11
N GLU A 303 -16.94 -25.17 3.96
CA GLU A 303 -18.21 -25.39 4.67
C GLU A 303 -18.07 -25.32 6.20
N LEU A 304 -17.05 -25.97 6.76
CA LEU A 304 -16.81 -25.96 8.21
C LEU A 304 -16.39 -24.57 8.71
N GLU A 305 -15.57 -23.88 7.92
CA GLU A 305 -15.06 -22.54 8.22
C GLU A 305 -16.19 -21.51 8.20
N TYR A 306 -17.13 -21.64 7.25
CA TYR A 306 -18.33 -20.82 7.18
C TYR A 306 -19.24 -21.07 8.38
N GLU A 307 -19.51 -22.32 8.71
CA GLU A 307 -20.36 -22.65 9.87
C GLU A 307 -19.73 -22.22 11.21
N SER A 308 -18.41 -22.35 11.37
CA SER A 308 -17.70 -21.86 12.56
C SER A 308 -17.83 -20.34 12.69
N TYR A 309 -17.66 -19.62 11.59
CA TYR A 309 -17.80 -18.17 11.55
C TYR A 309 -19.23 -17.72 11.89
N LYS A 310 -20.25 -18.38 11.33
CA LYS A 310 -21.66 -18.08 11.65
C LYS A 310 -21.97 -18.27 13.13
N LYS A 311 -21.56 -19.41 13.70
CA LYS A 311 -21.82 -19.73 15.11
C LYS A 311 -21.21 -18.71 16.06
N GLU A 312 -20.01 -18.23 15.76
CA GLU A 312 -19.36 -17.20 16.56
C GLU A 312 -20.17 -15.90 16.53
N ILE A 313 -20.60 -15.45 15.35
CA ILE A 313 -21.47 -14.28 15.19
C ILE A 313 -22.77 -14.44 16.00
N GLU A 314 -23.44 -15.58 15.84
CA GLU A 314 -24.70 -15.88 16.53
C GLU A 314 -24.54 -15.87 18.05
N SER A 315 -23.39 -16.32 18.56
CA SER A 315 -23.13 -16.38 20.00
C SER A 315 -23.01 -15.00 20.67
N LEU A 316 -22.62 -13.97 19.91
CA LEU A 316 -22.36 -12.62 20.42
C LEU A 316 -23.56 -11.67 20.24
N LEU A 317 -24.48 -12.00 19.32
CA LEU A 317 -25.62 -11.14 19.00
C LEU A 317 -26.88 -11.55 19.78
N GLN A 318 -27.71 -10.56 20.09
CA GLN A 318 -29.03 -10.76 20.69
C GLN A 318 -30.06 -11.17 19.62
N ILE A 319 -29.97 -12.41 19.14
CA ILE A 319 -30.75 -12.92 17.99
C ILE A 319 -32.26 -12.64 18.11
N HIS A 320 -32.81 -12.73 19.32
CA HIS A 320 -34.23 -12.48 19.58
C HIS A 320 -34.69 -11.07 19.16
N LYS A 321 -33.79 -10.07 19.15
CA LYS A 321 -34.11 -8.69 18.74
C LYS A 321 -34.43 -8.57 17.26
N PHE A 322 -33.77 -9.34 16.40
CA PHE A 322 -34.00 -9.31 14.96
C PHE A 322 -35.38 -9.87 14.57
N LYS A 323 -35.97 -10.75 15.39
CA LYS A 323 -37.26 -11.40 15.13
C LYS A 323 -38.47 -10.66 15.70
N CYS A 324 -38.26 -9.80 16.70
CA CYS A 324 -39.33 -9.14 17.44
C CYS A 324 -39.75 -7.78 16.87
N ILE A 325 -38.96 -7.22 15.97
CA ILE A 325 -39.18 -5.86 15.44
C ILE A 325 -39.31 -5.97 13.92
N ASP A 326 -40.34 -5.33 13.36
CA ASP A 326 -40.48 -5.13 11.92
C ASP A 326 -39.43 -4.09 11.48
N CYS A 327 -38.20 -4.55 11.25
CA CYS A 327 -37.13 -3.74 10.69
C CYS A 327 -36.68 -4.34 9.37
N ARG A 328 -36.77 -3.54 8.32
CA ARG A 328 -36.48 -3.97 6.96
C ARG A 328 -35.29 -3.21 6.40
N ILE A 329 -34.28 -3.96 5.96
CA ILE A 329 -33.02 -3.38 5.49
C ILE A 329 -32.75 -3.65 4.01
N ALA A 330 -31.96 -2.79 3.38
CA ALA A 330 -31.33 -3.08 2.09
C ALA A 330 -29.86 -3.41 2.29
N VAL A 331 -29.34 -4.40 1.55
CA VAL A 331 -27.92 -4.76 1.58
C VAL A 331 -27.40 -4.89 0.16
N ASP A 332 -26.41 -4.07 -0.21
CA ASP A 332 -25.66 -4.21 -1.46
C ASP A 332 -24.32 -4.88 -1.20
N MET A 333 -24.10 -6.03 -1.83
CA MET A 333 -22.87 -6.82 -1.67
C MET A 333 -21.76 -6.42 -2.65
N MET A 334 -21.99 -5.45 -3.54
CA MET A 334 -21.05 -4.96 -4.56
C MET A 334 -20.36 -6.07 -5.36
N HIS A 335 -21.04 -7.19 -5.66
CA HIS A 335 -20.48 -8.38 -6.30
C HIS A 335 -19.29 -9.01 -5.56
N GLY A 336 -19.16 -8.73 -4.27
CA GLY A 336 -18.08 -9.17 -3.40
C GLY A 336 -18.15 -10.62 -2.99
N ILE A 337 -17.03 -11.15 -2.50
CA ILE A 337 -16.92 -12.56 -2.06
C ILE A 337 -17.75 -12.87 -0.81
N ALA A 338 -18.08 -11.86 -0.02
CA ALA A 338 -18.98 -12.01 1.13
C ALA A 338 -20.41 -12.45 0.72
N SER A 339 -20.77 -12.37 -0.57
CA SER A 339 -22.05 -12.85 -1.09
C SER A 339 -22.26 -14.36 -0.96
N GLU A 340 -21.20 -15.16 -0.76
CA GLU A 340 -21.34 -16.61 -0.55
C GLU A 340 -21.95 -16.99 0.81
N ILE A 341 -21.82 -16.12 1.82
CA ILE A 341 -22.18 -16.45 3.21
C ILE A 341 -23.13 -15.44 3.86
N PHE A 342 -22.97 -14.15 3.59
CA PHE A 342 -23.75 -13.11 4.27
C PHE A 342 -25.27 -13.21 4.03
N PRO A 343 -25.78 -13.56 2.82
CA PRO A 343 -27.21 -13.83 2.63
C PRO A 343 -27.74 -14.89 3.60
N ASN A 344 -26.99 -15.98 3.77
CA ASN A 344 -27.39 -17.07 4.64
C ASN A 344 -27.41 -16.62 6.10
N ILE A 345 -26.42 -15.85 6.54
CA ILE A 345 -26.40 -15.28 7.90
C ILE A 345 -27.63 -14.41 8.17
N LEU A 346 -28.00 -13.51 7.24
CA LEU A 346 -29.19 -12.66 7.41
C LEU A 346 -30.48 -13.49 7.50
N ASN A 347 -30.59 -14.53 6.68
CA ASN A 347 -31.73 -15.44 6.68
C ASN A 347 -31.81 -16.27 7.97
N ASP A 348 -30.68 -16.81 8.44
CA ASP A 348 -30.58 -17.62 9.66
C ASP A 348 -30.96 -16.78 10.90
N LEU A 349 -30.56 -15.51 10.93
CA LEU A 349 -30.94 -14.53 11.97
C LEU A 349 -32.40 -14.07 11.86
N GLY A 350 -33.07 -14.31 10.73
CA GLY A 350 -34.46 -13.92 10.49
C GLY A 350 -34.66 -12.43 10.22
N ILE A 351 -33.66 -11.76 9.64
CA ILE A 351 -33.72 -10.33 9.30
C ILE A 351 -34.46 -10.14 7.98
N ASP A 352 -35.52 -9.31 7.94
CA ASP A 352 -36.18 -8.94 6.69
C ASP A 352 -35.26 -8.01 5.87
N ASN A 353 -34.83 -8.49 4.71
CA ASN A 353 -33.81 -7.83 3.92
C ASN A 353 -34.10 -7.91 2.42
N ILE A 354 -33.59 -6.91 1.69
CA ILE A 354 -33.55 -6.91 0.23
C ILE A 354 -32.08 -6.83 -0.20
N MET A 355 -31.62 -7.85 -0.93
CA MET A 355 -30.24 -7.97 -1.35
C MET A 355 -30.01 -7.50 -2.78
N PHE A 356 -28.90 -6.78 -2.97
CA PHE A 356 -28.41 -6.30 -4.26
C PHE A 356 -27.03 -6.87 -4.56
N ASN A 357 -26.77 -7.12 -5.85
CA ASN A 357 -25.46 -7.51 -6.37
C ASN A 357 -24.81 -8.68 -5.59
N ALA A 358 -25.62 -9.62 -5.11
CA ALA A 358 -25.19 -10.76 -4.29
C ALA A 358 -24.71 -11.96 -5.13
N HIS A 359 -24.01 -11.68 -6.23
CA HIS A 359 -23.40 -12.69 -7.10
C HIS A 359 -22.07 -12.17 -7.67
N GLU A 360 -21.17 -13.09 -8.01
CA GLU A 360 -19.89 -12.75 -8.61
C GLU A 360 -20.06 -12.07 -9.98
N ASP A 361 -19.49 -10.87 -10.14
CA ASP A 361 -19.32 -10.20 -11.44
C ASP A 361 -17.97 -9.47 -11.49
N VAL A 362 -16.97 -10.16 -12.05
CA VAL A 362 -15.60 -9.63 -12.20
C VAL A 362 -15.55 -8.41 -13.12
N SER A 363 -16.46 -8.31 -14.12
CA SER A 363 -16.46 -7.17 -15.04
C SER A 363 -16.88 -5.90 -14.32
N ARG A 364 -17.90 -5.97 -13.46
CA ARG A 364 -18.35 -4.81 -12.65
C ARG A 364 -17.29 -4.36 -11.64
N LEU A 365 -16.61 -5.32 -11.00
CA LEU A 365 -15.55 -5.04 -10.03
C LEU A 365 -14.36 -4.27 -10.61
N SER A 366 -14.08 -4.44 -11.92
CA SER A 366 -13.01 -3.72 -12.61
C SER A 366 -13.21 -2.19 -12.66
N ASN A 367 -14.43 -1.68 -12.46
CA ASN A 367 -14.69 -0.25 -12.36
C ASN A 367 -15.45 0.09 -11.07
N ILE A 368 -14.71 0.00 -9.95
CA ILE A 368 -15.27 0.24 -8.62
C ILE A 368 -15.88 1.63 -8.47
N LYS A 369 -15.33 2.66 -9.14
CA LYS A 369 -15.82 4.05 -8.99
C LYS A 369 -17.22 4.19 -9.56
N THR A 370 -17.46 3.63 -10.75
CA THR A 370 -18.79 3.61 -11.35
C THR A 370 -19.74 2.72 -10.55
N LEU A 371 -19.28 1.54 -10.13
CA LEU A 371 -20.08 0.61 -9.32
C LEU A 371 -20.52 1.23 -8.00
N SER A 372 -19.62 1.88 -7.26
CA SER A 372 -19.93 2.56 -5.99
C SER A 372 -20.93 3.70 -6.20
N LYS A 373 -20.78 4.51 -7.26
CA LYS A 373 -21.74 5.59 -7.57
C LYS A 373 -23.13 5.03 -7.90
N GLN A 374 -23.17 3.95 -8.67
CA GLN A 374 -24.41 3.26 -9.02
C GLN A 374 -25.07 2.68 -7.76
N SER A 375 -24.33 1.90 -6.96
CA SER A 375 -24.79 1.30 -5.71
C SER A 375 -25.39 2.36 -4.77
N ASN A 376 -24.71 3.51 -4.62
CA ASN A 376 -25.21 4.62 -3.81
C ASN A 376 -26.54 5.19 -4.31
N THR A 377 -26.69 5.31 -5.64
CA THR A 377 -27.89 5.87 -6.27
C THR A 377 -29.06 4.89 -6.16
N ASP A 378 -28.81 3.62 -6.48
CA ASP A 378 -29.79 2.55 -6.46
C ASP A 378 -30.28 2.32 -5.02
N MET A 379 -29.36 2.23 -4.05
CA MET A 379 -29.70 2.10 -2.63
C MET A 379 -30.52 3.29 -2.12
N SER A 380 -30.14 4.52 -2.48
CA SER A 380 -30.90 5.72 -2.09
C SER A 380 -32.33 5.69 -2.63
N ALA A 381 -32.51 5.30 -3.89
CA ALA A 381 -33.81 5.25 -4.54
C ALA A 381 -34.71 4.16 -3.93
N ILE A 382 -34.15 2.99 -3.67
CA ILE A 382 -34.89 1.82 -3.18
C ILE A 382 -35.33 2.00 -1.74
N ILE A 383 -34.45 2.50 -0.87
CA ILE A 383 -34.80 2.78 0.53
C ILE A 383 -35.98 3.76 0.60
N LYS A 384 -35.99 4.79 -0.25
CA LYS A 384 -37.11 5.75 -0.35
C LYS A 384 -38.38 5.12 -0.93
N ALA A 385 -38.25 4.30 -1.97
CA ALA A 385 -39.40 3.71 -2.66
C ALA A 385 -40.12 2.65 -1.82
N LEU A 386 -39.37 1.88 -1.03
CA LEU A 386 -39.88 0.78 -0.22
C LEU A 386 -39.99 1.13 1.28
N SER A 387 -39.65 2.36 1.66
CA SER A 387 -39.65 2.85 3.04
C SER A 387 -38.87 1.94 3.99
N LEU A 388 -37.63 1.59 3.60
CA LEU A 388 -36.74 0.74 4.40
C LEU A 388 -36.10 1.53 5.55
N ASP A 389 -35.74 0.85 6.64
CA ASP A 389 -35.23 1.49 7.86
C ASP A 389 -33.73 1.83 7.79
N ALA A 390 -32.96 1.01 7.08
CA ALA A 390 -31.53 1.21 6.90
C ALA A 390 -31.02 0.52 5.64
N GLY A 391 -29.87 0.98 5.16
CA GLY A 391 -29.12 0.33 4.09
C GLY A 391 -27.65 0.15 4.42
N PHE A 392 -27.07 -0.94 3.93
CA PHE A 392 -25.65 -1.23 4.08
C PHE A 392 -25.05 -1.61 2.73
N ILE A 393 -23.91 -1.00 2.38
CA ILE A 393 -23.16 -1.31 1.16
C ILE A 393 -21.84 -1.94 1.58
N LEU A 394 -21.68 -3.24 1.37
CA LEU A 394 -20.48 -3.99 1.73
C LEU A 394 -19.50 -3.99 0.56
N TYR A 395 -18.27 -3.55 0.81
CA TYR A 395 -17.24 -3.54 -0.22
C TYR A 395 -16.75 -4.96 -0.52
N PRO A 396 -16.18 -5.20 -1.72
CA PRO A 396 -15.98 -6.56 -2.26
C PRO A 396 -15.22 -7.56 -1.39
N TYR A 397 -14.36 -7.10 -0.46
CA TYR A 397 -13.50 -7.95 0.38
C TYR A 397 -13.96 -8.08 1.84
N GLY A 398 -15.14 -7.56 2.21
CA GLY A 398 -15.75 -7.79 3.53
C GLY A 398 -15.08 -7.05 4.71
N GLN A 399 -14.29 -6.01 4.44
CA GLN A 399 -13.59 -5.23 5.50
C GLN A 399 -14.13 -3.81 5.67
N ARG A 400 -14.87 -3.30 4.68
CA ARG A 400 -15.39 -1.94 4.63
C ARG A 400 -16.88 -1.97 4.30
N LEU A 401 -17.65 -1.09 4.94
CA LEU A 401 -19.03 -0.81 4.59
C LEU A 401 -19.29 0.69 4.50
N ASP A 402 -20.29 1.07 3.71
CA ASP A 402 -20.93 2.38 3.76
C ASP A 402 -22.38 2.22 4.30
N ILE A 403 -22.87 3.19 5.07
CA ILE A 403 -24.19 3.15 5.73
C ILE A 403 -25.15 4.10 4.99
N VAL A 404 -26.40 3.70 4.87
CA VAL A 404 -27.49 4.51 4.28
C VAL A 404 -28.63 4.61 5.30
N CYS A 405 -29.12 5.82 5.57
CA CYS A 405 -30.22 6.02 6.52
C CYS A 405 -31.60 5.79 5.89
N ASP A 406 -32.65 5.77 6.72
CA ASP A 406 -34.07 5.66 6.36
C ASP A 406 -34.57 6.72 5.36
N LYS A 407 -33.95 7.90 5.33
CA LYS A 407 -34.24 8.93 4.31
C LYS A 407 -33.57 8.64 2.96
N GLY A 408 -32.87 7.53 2.82
CA GLY A 408 -32.07 7.15 1.66
C GLY A 408 -30.80 7.99 1.49
N THR A 409 -30.33 8.69 2.52
CA THR A 409 -29.07 9.46 2.45
C THR A 409 -27.90 8.54 2.73
N VAL A 410 -26.97 8.43 1.77
CA VAL A 410 -25.71 7.69 1.94
C VAL A 410 -24.78 8.51 2.82
N LEU A 411 -24.32 7.92 3.92
CA LEU A 411 -23.52 8.64 4.90
C LEU A 411 -22.08 8.81 4.43
N GLY A 412 -21.56 10.02 4.62
CA GLY A 412 -20.12 10.28 4.46
C GLY A 412 -19.30 9.44 5.44
N LYS A 413 -18.01 9.28 5.17
CA LYS A 413 -17.11 8.45 6.00
C LYS A 413 -17.07 8.88 7.48
N GLN A 414 -16.94 10.19 7.74
CA GLN A 414 -16.93 10.73 9.11
C GLN A 414 -18.32 10.69 9.75
N THR A 415 -19.38 10.98 9.00
CA THR A 415 -20.77 10.86 9.48
C THR A 415 -21.09 9.42 9.89
N SER A 416 -20.67 8.44 9.09
CA SER A 416 -20.83 7.01 9.42
C SER A 416 -20.10 6.65 10.72
N LEU A 417 -18.88 7.17 10.91
CA LEU A 417 -18.14 6.99 12.16
C LEU A 417 -18.93 7.55 13.34
N TYR A 418 -19.41 8.80 13.26
CA TYR A 418 -20.15 9.42 14.35
C TYR A 418 -21.46 8.70 14.65
N VAL A 419 -22.21 8.26 13.65
CA VAL A 419 -23.42 7.45 13.88
C VAL A 419 -23.10 6.20 14.69
N VAL A 420 -22.03 5.48 14.35
CA VAL A 420 -21.62 4.29 15.10
C VAL A 420 -21.15 4.65 16.52
N LEU A 421 -20.42 5.74 16.71
CA LEU A 421 -20.01 6.20 18.03
C LEU A 421 -21.21 6.64 18.88
N THR A 422 -22.19 7.33 18.31
CA THR A 422 -23.42 7.72 19.01
C THR A 422 -24.21 6.49 19.47
N LEU A 423 -24.35 5.48 18.61
CA LEU A 423 -25.00 4.22 18.96
C LEU A 423 -24.25 3.51 20.11
N LEU A 424 -22.92 3.49 20.05
CA LEU A 424 -22.08 2.90 21.09
C LEU A 424 -22.17 3.66 22.42
N ASP A 425 -22.24 5.00 22.38
CA ASP A 425 -22.41 5.86 23.57
C ASP A 425 -23.76 5.62 24.24
N MET A 426 -24.83 5.48 23.46
CA MET A 426 -26.17 5.14 23.96
C MET A 426 -26.18 3.78 24.66
N GLU A 427 -25.52 2.78 24.07
CA GLU A 427 -25.39 1.44 24.66
C GLU A 427 -24.57 1.49 25.95
N ALA A 428 -23.43 2.20 25.96
CA ALA A 428 -22.59 2.40 27.13
C ALA A 428 -23.37 3.07 28.29
N LYS A 429 -24.15 4.11 27.97
CA LYS A 429 -25.04 4.79 28.91
C LYS A 429 -26.10 3.86 29.50
N LYS A 430 -26.74 3.04 28.67
CA LYS A 430 -27.77 2.08 29.10
C LYS A 430 -27.20 0.99 30.01
N ALA A 431 -25.96 0.55 29.74
CA ALA A 431 -25.23 -0.41 30.56
C ALA A 431 -24.61 0.22 31.82
N GLY A 432 -24.53 1.54 31.92
CA GLY A 432 -23.90 2.25 33.03
C GLY A 432 -22.37 2.06 33.08
N VAL A 433 -21.74 1.80 31.93
CA VAL A 433 -20.30 1.58 31.79
C VAL A 433 -19.69 2.59 30.83
N LYS A 434 -18.38 2.82 30.93
CA LYS A 434 -17.63 3.52 29.89
C LYS A 434 -17.08 2.53 28.90
N LYS A 435 -17.27 2.79 27.60
CA LYS A 435 -16.67 2.00 26.52
C LYS A 435 -15.43 2.72 25.97
N ARG A 436 -14.39 1.96 25.65
CA ARG A 436 -13.11 2.45 25.15
C ARG A 436 -13.07 2.33 23.63
N VAL A 437 -12.62 3.39 22.95
CA VAL A 437 -12.58 3.43 21.49
C VAL A 437 -11.21 3.87 21.02
N PHE A 438 -10.65 3.18 20.02
CA PHE A 438 -9.42 3.61 19.37
C PHE A 438 -9.69 4.12 17.96
N LEU A 439 -9.26 5.35 17.68
CA LEU A 439 -9.37 6.00 16.38
C LEU A 439 -8.00 6.45 15.87
N PRO A 440 -7.81 6.58 14.54
CA PRO A 440 -6.62 7.21 14.04
C PRO A 440 -6.60 8.71 14.33
N THR A 441 -5.41 9.30 14.27
CA THR A 441 -5.18 10.74 14.52
C THR A 441 -5.89 11.66 13.52
N TRP A 442 -6.17 11.16 12.31
CA TRP A 442 -6.89 11.87 11.26
C TRP A 442 -8.42 11.79 11.36
N ALA A 443 -8.98 10.92 12.20
CA ALA A 443 -10.44 10.88 12.36
C ALA A 443 -10.93 12.19 13.01
N ALA A 444 -12.10 12.66 12.56
CA ALA A 444 -12.69 13.90 13.04
C ALA A 444 -12.95 13.86 14.57
N ASP A 445 -12.87 15.02 15.23
CA ASP A 445 -12.97 15.19 16.69
C ASP A 445 -13.90 16.35 17.11
N ILE A 446 -14.97 16.60 16.34
CA ILE A 446 -15.91 17.71 16.60
C ILE A 446 -17.00 17.37 17.64
N VAL A 447 -17.30 16.10 17.84
CA VAL A 447 -18.34 15.64 18.77
C VAL A 447 -17.71 15.05 20.03
N TYR A 448 -18.19 15.51 21.19
CA TYR A 448 -17.86 14.93 22.48
C TYR A 448 -18.87 13.84 22.87
N PHE A 449 -18.37 12.73 23.41
CA PHE A 449 -19.18 11.61 23.88
C PHE A 449 -18.92 11.39 25.38
N GLU A 450 -19.98 11.35 26.18
CA GLU A 450 -19.86 11.32 27.64
C GLU A 450 -19.43 9.94 28.17
N ASN A 451 -19.87 8.87 27.50
CA ASN A 451 -19.71 7.48 27.94
C ASN A 451 -18.62 6.75 27.14
N LEU A 452 -17.91 7.46 26.25
CA LEU A 452 -16.82 6.91 25.46
C LEU A 452 -15.45 7.49 25.85
N GLU A 453 -14.48 6.61 26.03
CA GLU A 453 -13.07 6.98 26.19
C GLU A 453 -12.35 6.80 24.85
N ILE A 454 -12.25 7.89 24.09
CA ILE A 454 -11.66 7.88 22.74
C ILE A 454 -10.15 8.17 22.82
N GLU A 455 -9.35 7.17 22.49
CA GLU A 455 -7.90 7.31 22.29
C GLU A 455 -7.58 7.47 20.80
N ARG A 456 -6.56 8.28 20.49
CA ARG A 456 -6.15 8.55 19.11
C ARG A 456 -4.67 8.31 18.88
N GLY A 457 -4.33 7.49 17.88
CA GLY A 457 -2.94 7.19 17.59
C GLY A 457 -2.72 6.30 16.37
N GLN A 458 -1.48 5.81 16.24
CA GLN A 458 -1.13 4.76 15.28
C GLN A 458 -1.23 3.40 15.96
N TYR A 459 -1.80 2.42 15.26
CA TYR A 459 -1.92 1.04 15.74
C TYR A 459 -1.19 0.02 14.84
N ALA A 460 -0.30 0.49 13.95
CA ALA A 460 0.41 -0.38 13.02
C ALA A 460 1.32 -1.42 13.71
N ASN A 461 1.70 -1.18 14.97
CA ASN A 461 2.53 -2.07 15.78
C ASN A 461 1.77 -2.72 16.95
N PHE A 462 0.45 -2.56 17.03
CA PHE A 462 -0.34 -3.15 18.11
C PHE A 462 -0.42 -4.67 17.93
N LYS A 463 -0.46 -5.37 19.06
CA LYS A 463 -0.82 -6.80 19.12
C LYS A 463 -2.32 -6.96 19.41
N SER A 464 -2.83 -8.19 19.33
CA SER A 464 -4.23 -8.48 19.69
C SER A 464 -4.56 -7.98 21.10
N GLU A 465 -3.70 -8.26 22.08
CA GLU A 465 -3.85 -7.82 23.48
C GLU A 465 -3.97 -6.30 23.64
N ASP A 466 -3.36 -5.52 22.74
CA ASP A 466 -3.47 -4.06 22.76
C ASP A 466 -4.80 -3.58 22.19
N LEU A 467 -5.35 -4.29 21.18
CA LEU A 467 -6.61 -3.96 20.55
C LEU A 467 -7.81 -4.40 21.40
N GLU A 468 -7.72 -5.54 22.08
CA GLU A 468 -8.74 -6.08 22.99
C GLU A 468 -9.04 -5.17 24.19
N LYS A 469 -8.16 -4.21 24.48
CA LYS A 469 -8.37 -3.17 25.50
C LYS A 469 -9.46 -2.16 25.15
N TYR A 470 -9.87 -2.11 23.88
CA TYR A 470 -10.91 -1.23 23.36
C TYR A 470 -12.13 -2.06 23.00
N ASP A 471 -13.33 -1.49 23.06
CA ASP A 471 -14.58 -2.10 22.59
C ASP A 471 -14.76 -1.93 21.07
N LEU A 472 -14.22 -0.83 20.52
CA LEU A 472 -14.29 -0.49 19.10
C LEU A 472 -12.97 0.09 18.60
N VAL A 473 -12.47 -0.46 17.48
CA VAL A 473 -11.38 0.13 16.70
C VAL A 473 -11.91 0.51 15.32
N ALA A 474 -11.87 1.80 14.98
CA ALA A 474 -12.41 2.31 13.72
C ALA A 474 -11.46 3.27 13.03
N THR A 475 -11.56 3.39 11.70
CA THR A 475 -10.61 4.18 10.87
C THR A 475 -11.14 5.52 10.37
N GLY A 476 -12.43 5.79 10.56
CA GLY A 476 -13.08 6.92 9.89
C GLY A 476 -13.18 6.76 8.36
N GLU A 477 -13.07 5.53 7.85
CA GLU A 477 -13.18 5.21 6.41
C GLU A 477 -14.17 4.04 6.14
N GLY A 478 -15.14 3.83 7.04
CA GLY A 478 -16.10 2.73 6.92
C GLY A 478 -15.53 1.36 7.32
N ASN A 479 -14.38 1.32 8.00
CA ASN A 479 -13.88 0.10 8.62
C ASN A 479 -14.11 0.15 10.14
N PHE A 480 -14.77 -0.86 10.67
CA PHE A 480 -15.09 -1.04 12.07
C PHE A 480 -14.63 -2.43 12.53
N SER A 481 -14.06 -2.49 13.73
CA SER A 481 -13.65 -3.73 14.41
C SER A 481 -14.23 -3.69 15.80
N PHE A 482 -15.34 -4.40 16.00
CA PHE A 482 -15.90 -4.64 17.32
C PHE A 482 -15.12 -5.79 17.94
N THR A 483 -14.35 -5.47 18.98
CA THR A 483 -13.34 -6.37 19.55
C THR A 483 -13.94 -7.55 20.30
N GLU A 484 -15.22 -7.45 20.69
CA GLU A 484 -16.01 -8.57 21.21
C GLU A 484 -16.05 -9.75 20.23
N PHE A 485 -15.97 -9.49 18.91
CA PHE A 485 -15.91 -10.50 17.87
C PHE A 485 -14.50 -10.73 17.36
N SER A 486 -13.80 -9.65 16.99
CA SER A 486 -12.43 -9.77 16.52
C SER A 486 -11.65 -8.46 16.61
N THR A 487 -10.33 -8.58 16.75
CA THR A 487 -9.37 -7.46 16.67
C THR A 487 -9.15 -6.98 15.24
N HIS A 488 -9.89 -7.55 14.28
CA HIS A 488 -9.79 -7.23 12.88
C HIS A 488 -11.08 -6.71 12.26
N ARG A 489 -10.90 -5.80 11.29
CA ARG A 489 -12.00 -5.22 10.51
C ARG A 489 -12.85 -6.31 9.87
N ASP A 490 -14.15 -6.27 10.16
CA ASP A 490 -15.14 -7.18 9.60
C ASP A 490 -16.43 -6.40 9.31
N SER A 491 -16.75 -6.21 8.02
CA SER A 491 -17.95 -5.46 7.65
C SER A 491 -19.24 -6.25 7.85
N MET A 492 -19.19 -7.59 7.78
CA MET A 492 -20.37 -8.42 7.96
C MET A 492 -20.83 -8.36 9.42
N TYR A 493 -19.91 -8.59 10.36
CA TYR A 493 -20.23 -8.45 11.78
C TYR A 493 -20.59 -7.01 12.15
N ALA A 494 -19.85 -6.02 11.64
CA ALA A 494 -20.16 -4.62 11.91
C ALA A 494 -21.57 -4.22 11.45
N THR A 495 -22.03 -4.68 10.29
CA THR A 495 -23.41 -4.45 9.83
C THR A 495 -24.43 -5.00 10.83
N LEU A 496 -24.25 -6.24 11.29
CA LEU A 496 -25.16 -6.89 12.23
C LEU A 496 -25.14 -6.20 13.60
N LYS A 497 -23.97 -5.82 14.10
CA LYS A 497 -23.83 -5.11 15.38
C LYS A 497 -24.43 -3.72 15.33
N ILE A 498 -24.24 -2.99 14.23
CA ILE A 498 -24.87 -1.68 14.03
C ILE A 498 -26.40 -1.83 14.01
N LEU A 499 -26.92 -2.83 13.30
CA LEU A 499 -28.35 -3.12 13.28
C LEU A 499 -28.88 -3.47 14.68
N GLU A 500 -28.17 -4.32 15.43
CA GLU A 500 -28.51 -4.64 16.82
C GLU A 500 -28.60 -3.38 17.69
N MET A 501 -27.64 -2.46 17.58
CA MET A 501 -27.65 -1.21 18.33
C MET A 501 -28.80 -0.28 17.92
N ILE A 502 -29.14 -0.21 16.63
CA ILE A 502 -30.30 0.55 16.13
C ILE A 502 -31.59 0.01 16.76
N LEU A 503 -31.78 -1.30 16.69
CA LEU A 503 -32.96 -2.00 17.23
C LEU A 503 -33.06 -1.88 18.75
N THR A 504 -31.94 -1.98 19.46
CA THR A 504 -31.90 -1.94 20.94
C THR A 504 -32.22 -0.56 21.51
N ASN A 505 -31.91 0.49 20.76
CA ASN A 505 -32.18 1.87 21.15
C ASN A 505 -33.46 2.42 20.52
N GLU A 506 -34.10 1.68 19.61
CA GLU A 506 -35.33 2.07 18.91
C GLU A 506 -35.21 3.45 18.22
N VAL A 507 -34.04 3.71 17.62
CA VAL A 507 -33.69 4.99 16.99
C VAL A 507 -33.70 4.90 15.47
N LYS A 508 -34.07 5.99 14.80
CA LYS A 508 -33.87 6.13 13.35
C LYS A 508 -32.52 6.76 13.05
N LEU A 509 -31.82 6.22 12.05
CA LEU A 509 -30.50 6.74 11.64
C LEU A 509 -30.58 8.21 11.23
N SER A 510 -31.65 8.62 10.55
CA SER A 510 -31.88 10.01 10.17
C SER A 510 -31.89 10.99 11.35
N MET A 511 -32.48 10.59 12.49
CA MET A 511 -32.51 11.43 13.69
C MET A 511 -31.11 11.58 14.30
N LEU A 512 -30.28 10.53 14.26
CA LEU A 512 -28.90 10.62 14.74
C LEU A 512 -28.08 11.59 13.89
N ILE A 513 -28.29 11.56 12.57
CA ILE A 513 -27.59 12.42 11.62
C ILE A 513 -27.99 13.89 11.81
N ASP A 514 -29.28 14.16 11.97
CA ASP A 514 -29.80 15.53 12.16
C ASP A 514 -29.23 16.20 13.45
N ASN A 515 -28.69 15.41 14.39
CA ASN A 515 -28.03 15.90 15.62
C ASN A 515 -26.50 16.10 15.49
N ILE A 516 -25.88 15.62 14.41
CA ILE A 516 -24.44 15.81 14.18
C ILE A 516 -24.24 17.24 13.66
N PRO A 517 -23.34 18.04 14.25
CA PRO A 517 -23.07 19.39 13.76
C PRO A 517 -22.53 19.32 12.33
N ASP A 518 -22.97 20.23 11.47
CA ASP A 518 -22.37 20.40 10.15
C ASP A 518 -20.92 20.90 10.31
N PHE A 519 -20.00 20.29 9.58
CA PHE A 519 -18.58 20.67 9.61
C PHE A 519 -17.85 20.28 8.33
N TYR A 520 -16.74 20.95 8.06
CA TYR A 520 -15.86 20.62 6.94
C TYR A 520 -14.84 19.57 7.35
N TYR A 521 -14.71 18.53 6.52
CA TYR A 521 -13.63 17.57 6.62
C TYR A 521 -13.14 17.19 5.23
N THR A 522 -11.82 17.28 5.00
CA THR A 522 -11.21 16.83 3.76
C THR A 522 -9.88 16.12 4.01
N SER A 523 -9.55 15.21 3.08
CA SER A 523 -8.26 14.53 3.00
C SER A 523 -7.71 14.73 1.60
N THR A 524 -6.48 15.23 1.48
CA THR A 524 -5.84 15.49 0.19
C THR A 524 -4.37 15.14 0.20
N GLN A 525 -3.82 14.84 -0.98
CA GLN A 525 -2.40 14.55 -1.16
C GLN A 525 -1.70 15.72 -1.85
N VAL A 526 -0.57 16.13 -1.29
CA VAL A 526 0.28 17.18 -1.86
C VAL A 526 1.62 16.57 -2.28
N PRO A 527 2.03 16.71 -3.55
CA PRO A 527 3.31 16.17 -4.02
C PRO A 527 4.51 16.67 -3.21
N CYS A 528 5.34 15.75 -2.73
CA CYS A 528 6.54 16.02 -1.96
C CYS A 528 7.52 14.85 -2.06
N THR A 529 8.67 15.10 -2.68
CA THR A 529 9.71 14.08 -2.83
C THR A 529 10.20 13.59 -1.47
N GLN A 530 10.61 12.32 -1.39
CA GLN A 530 11.18 11.73 -0.17
C GLN A 530 12.25 12.61 0.50
N ALA A 531 13.17 13.19 -0.28
CA ALA A 531 14.24 14.06 0.22
C ALA A 531 13.73 15.33 0.94
N LEU A 532 12.54 15.84 0.57
CA LEU A 532 11.96 17.05 1.16
C LEU A 532 11.10 16.77 2.39
N LYS A 533 10.66 15.54 2.64
CA LYS A 533 9.75 15.22 3.76
C LYS A 533 10.33 15.59 5.13
N GLY A 534 11.62 15.36 5.34
CA GLY A 534 12.32 15.79 6.56
C GLY A 534 12.40 17.32 6.72
N LYS A 535 12.46 18.08 5.61
CA LYS A 535 12.34 19.55 5.64
C LYS A 535 10.90 19.94 6.00
N MET A 536 9.90 19.31 5.38
CA MET A 536 8.48 19.61 5.62
C MET A 536 8.07 19.38 7.08
N MET A 537 8.48 18.26 7.68
CA MET A 537 8.26 18.00 9.10
C MET A 537 8.80 19.13 9.99
N ARG A 538 10.04 19.58 9.73
CA ARG A 538 10.65 20.69 10.48
C ARG A 538 9.88 22.01 10.31
N MET A 539 9.40 22.30 9.10
CA MET A 539 8.62 23.51 8.84
C MET A 539 7.25 23.48 9.51
N PHE A 540 6.56 22.34 9.50
CA PHE A 540 5.30 22.17 10.23
C PHE A 540 5.49 22.30 11.75
N LEU A 541 6.55 21.69 12.31
CA LEU A 541 6.89 21.85 13.72
C LEU A 541 7.21 23.30 14.09
N GLN A 542 7.85 24.06 13.18
CA GLN A 542 8.10 25.49 13.39
C GLN A 542 6.79 26.30 13.35
N ASP A 543 5.89 26.02 12.41
CA ASP A 543 4.58 26.68 12.30
C ASP A 543 3.61 26.33 13.44
N ALA A 544 3.84 25.18 14.10
CA ALA A 544 3.13 24.74 15.29
C ALA A 544 3.59 25.45 16.58
N LYS A 545 4.75 26.13 16.58
CA LYS A 545 5.23 26.84 17.78
C LYS A 545 4.23 27.92 18.21
N GLY A 546 3.88 27.90 19.50
CA GLY A 546 2.90 28.82 20.07
C GLY A 546 1.44 28.43 19.82
N LYS A 547 1.17 27.27 19.20
CA LYS A 547 -0.17 26.71 18.99
C LYS A 547 -0.29 25.36 19.70
N LYS A 548 -1.52 24.96 20.03
CA LYS A 548 -1.80 23.58 20.46
C LYS A 548 -1.47 22.65 19.29
N SER A 549 -0.63 21.64 19.53
CA SER A 549 -0.17 20.71 18.50
C SER A 549 0.13 19.32 19.07
N SER A 550 0.15 18.31 18.19
CA SER A 550 0.46 16.93 18.52
C SER A 550 1.38 16.33 17.47
N THR A 551 2.32 15.51 17.92
CA THR A 551 3.30 14.81 17.08
C THR A 551 3.20 13.30 17.17
N VAL A 552 2.05 12.78 17.61
CA VAL A 552 1.79 11.33 17.73
C VAL A 552 1.88 10.63 16.38
N ASP A 553 1.40 11.29 15.33
CA ASP A 553 1.36 10.76 13.96
C ASP A 553 1.49 11.93 12.98
N GLY A 554 2.70 12.22 12.51
CA GLY A 554 2.97 13.44 11.75
C GLY A 554 2.91 14.70 12.61
N VAL A 555 2.31 15.78 12.11
CA VAL A 555 2.14 17.04 12.85
C VAL A 555 0.69 17.51 12.74
N LYS A 556 -0.06 17.42 13.85
CA LYS A 556 -1.40 18.02 14.01
C LYS A 556 -1.26 19.40 14.64
N ILE A 557 -1.90 20.41 14.06
CA ILE A 557 -1.93 21.79 14.55
C ILE A 557 -3.39 22.19 14.70
N TRP A 558 -3.82 22.52 15.92
CA TRP A 558 -5.11 23.16 16.15
C TRP A 558 -4.94 24.66 15.93
N LEU A 559 -5.68 25.19 14.97
CA LEU A 559 -5.69 26.59 14.58
C LEU A 559 -6.70 27.39 15.39
N ASP A 560 -7.78 26.72 15.80
CA ASP A 560 -8.85 27.22 16.65
C ASP A 560 -9.42 26.05 17.49
N GLU A 561 -10.54 26.24 18.19
CA GLU A 561 -11.20 25.19 18.97
C GLU A 561 -11.61 23.98 18.12
N ASN A 562 -12.25 24.22 16.96
CA ASN A 562 -12.77 23.18 16.06
C ASN A 562 -11.93 22.98 14.78
N ASP A 563 -11.00 23.89 14.53
CA ASP A 563 -10.26 23.96 13.27
C ASP A 563 -8.85 23.38 13.46
N TRP A 564 -8.49 22.36 12.68
CA TRP A 564 -7.15 21.79 12.70
C TRP A 564 -6.70 21.31 11.33
N ILE A 565 -5.37 21.23 11.20
CA ILE A 565 -4.70 20.57 10.09
C ILE A 565 -3.73 19.51 10.61
N LEU A 566 -3.72 18.37 9.94
CA LEU A 566 -2.79 17.27 10.19
C LEU A 566 -2.02 16.98 8.92
N MET A 567 -0.70 17.02 9.00
CA MET A 567 0.19 16.59 7.94
C MET A 567 0.91 15.32 8.34
N ILE A 568 0.73 14.27 7.54
CA ILE A 568 1.42 12.99 7.67
C ILE A 568 2.27 12.77 6.41
N PRO A 569 3.60 12.66 6.52
CA PRO A 569 4.43 12.29 5.37
C PRO A 569 4.13 10.84 4.99
N ASP A 570 3.82 10.58 3.72
CA ASP A 570 3.66 9.21 3.25
C ASP A 570 5.01 8.49 3.36
N LEU A 571 5.04 7.22 3.76
CA LEU A 571 6.30 6.47 3.88
C LEU A 571 6.76 5.93 2.51
N TYR A 572 5.82 5.62 1.61
CA TYR A 572 6.06 4.84 0.40
C TYR A 572 5.87 5.65 -0.90
N SER A 573 5.05 6.71 -0.88
CA SER A 573 4.77 7.55 -2.06
C SER A 573 5.38 8.95 -1.95
N ASP A 574 5.67 9.64 -3.07
CA ASP A 574 6.19 11.02 -3.09
C ASP A 574 5.10 12.08 -2.79
N ASN A 575 4.36 11.87 -1.70
CA ASN A 575 3.27 12.75 -1.27
C ASN A 575 3.32 13.03 0.24
N LEU A 576 2.68 14.13 0.63
CA LEU A 576 2.21 14.39 1.99
C LEU A 576 0.70 14.19 2.03
N ASN A 577 0.21 13.49 3.03
CA ASN A 577 -1.22 13.38 3.32
C ASN A 577 -1.62 14.54 4.25
N LEU A 578 -2.58 15.35 3.81
CA LEU A 578 -3.16 16.44 4.60
C LEU A 578 -4.60 16.10 4.96
N TYR A 579 -4.92 16.21 6.24
CA TYR A 579 -6.28 16.10 6.76
C TYR A 579 -6.64 17.42 7.41
N ILE A 580 -7.83 17.93 7.11
CA ILE A 580 -8.30 19.23 7.59
C ILE A 580 -9.70 19.04 8.14
N GLN A 581 -9.92 19.56 9.33
CA GLN A 581 -11.24 19.77 9.93
C GLN A 581 -11.44 21.25 10.16
N ALA A 582 -12.63 21.75 9.88
CA ALA A 582 -13.03 23.11 10.24
C ALA A 582 -14.53 23.18 10.54
N ILE A 583 -14.94 24.25 11.23
CA ILE A 583 -16.35 24.49 11.57
C ILE A 583 -17.26 24.63 10.35
N ASP A 584 -16.73 25.10 9.21
CA ASP A 584 -17.48 25.28 7.97
C ASP A 584 -16.59 25.14 6.72
N ASN A 585 -17.23 25.06 5.56
CA ASN A 585 -16.56 24.88 4.26
C ASN A 585 -15.61 26.04 3.91
N SER A 586 -15.99 27.27 4.23
CA SER A 586 -15.22 28.48 3.89
C SER A 586 -13.89 28.50 4.64
N ARG A 587 -13.91 28.25 5.95
CA ARG A 587 -12.70 28.11 6.77
C ARG A 587 -11.85 26.93 6.32
N GLY A 588 -12.48 25.79 6.04
CA GLY A 588 -11.81 24.58 5.58
C GLY A 588 -10.99 24.80 4.30
N GLU A 589 -11.61 25.40 3.29
CA GLU A 589 -10.95 25.76 2.03
C GLU A 589 -9.83 26.79 2.22
N ALA A 590 -10.04 27.79 3.08
CA ALA A 590 -9.02 28.78 3.40
C ALA A 590 -7.78 28.17 4.08
N ILE A 591 -7.97 27.20 4.99
CA ILE A 591 -6.88 26.44 5.62
C ILE A 591 -6.12 25.64 4.56
N LEU A 592 -6.84 24.92 3.70
CA LEU A 592 -6.22 24.12 2.64
C LEU A 592 -5.38 24.98 1.68
N GLU A 593 -5.91 26.12 1.25
CA GLU A 593 -5.21 27.03 0.35
C GLU A 593 -3.96 27.60 1.02
N THR A 594 -4.09 28.03 2.29
CA THR A 594 -2.98 28.58 3.08
C THR A 594 -1.84 27.59 3.23
N TYR A 595 -2.14 26.35 3.64
CA TYR A 595 -1.11 25.33 3.85
C TYR A 595 -0.53 24.81 2.53
N SER A 596 -1.34 24.73 1.47
CA SER A 596 -0.84 24.41 0.12
C SER A 596 0.16 25.46 -0.38
N LYS A 597 -0.10 26.75 -0.15
CA LYS A 597 0.85 27.83 -0.47
C LYS A 597 2.11 27.76 0.39
N LYS A 598 1.98 27.48 1.70
CA LYS A 598 3.13 27.28 2.60
C LYS A 598 4.03 26.13 2.14
N ILE A 599 3.46 24.96 1.83
CA ILE A 599 4.20 23.79 1.35
C ILE A 599 4.95 24.13 0.06
N LYS A 600 4.28 24.75 -0.93
CA LYS A 600 4.93 25.19 -2.18
C LYS A 600 6.09 26.15 -1.92
N LYS A 601 5.96 27.06 -0.95
CA LYS A 601 7.04 27.99 -0.56
C LYS A 601 8.19 27.26 0.13
N TRP A 602 7.90 26.27 0.98
CA TRP A 602 8.90 25.46 1.68
C TRP A 602 9.61 24.44 0.78
N SER A 603 9.00 24.06 -0.34
CA SER A 603 9.61 23.15 -1.31
C SER A 603 10.63 23.83 -2.22
N LYS A 604 10.59 25.16 -2.31
CA LYS A 604 11.67 25.99 -2.89
C LYS A 604 12.83 26.11 -1.89
#